data_AF-A0A2E1XRE2-F1
#
_entry.id   AF-A0A2E1XRE2-F1
#
_cell.length_a   1.000
_cell.length_b   1.000
_cell.length_c   1.000
_cell.angle_alpha   90.00
_cell.angle_beta   90.00
_cell.angle_gamma   90.00
#
_symmetry.space_group_name_H-M   'P 1'
#
loop_
_entity.id
_entity.type
_entity.pdbx_description
1 polymer ?
#
loop_
_entity_poly.entity_id
_entity_poly.type
_entity_poly.pdbx_seq_one_letter_code
_entity_poly.pdbx_strand_id
1 'polypeptide(L)'
;MAITKRTEQSKIEIVKPFNYIQVRTDTIVEEDGVELSRSYHRHVIGPDADVSGESDDVKALAAQFHTDAIKTAYAAHLAEKTP
;
A
#
# COMPACT_ATOMS: atom_id res chain seq x y z
N MET A 1 13.24 -20.86 -23.76
CA MET A 1 12.70 -21.03 -22.40
C MET A 1 13.35 -19.99 -21.51
N ALA A 2 12.71 -18.84 -21.40
CA ALA A 2 13.08 -17.79 -20.48
C ALA A 2 12.03 -17.72 -19.38
N ILE A 3 12.43 -18.01 -18.14
CA ILE A 3 11.61 -17.74 -16.96
C ILE A 3 11.88 -16.30 -16.53
N THR A 4 10.85 -15.48 -16.52
CA THR A 4 10.91 -14.09 -16.06
C THR A 4 10.12 -13.92 -14.78
N LYS A 5 10.54 -12.95 -13.95
CA LYS A 5 9.84 -12.53 -12.74
C LYS A 5 9.58 -11.04 -12.82
N ARG A 6 8.33 -10.63 -12.61
CA ARG A 6 7.96 -9.22 -12.51
C ARG A 6 7.08 -8.96 -11.29
N THR A 7 7.06 -7.71 -10.86
CA THR A 7 6.24 -7.24 -9.76
C THR A 7 5.31 -6.13 -10.25
N GLU A 8 4.05 -6.15 -9.81
CA GLU A 8 3.08 -5.09 -10.10
C GLU A 8 2.22 -4.78 -8.88
N GLN A 9 1.83 -3.53 -8.69
CA GLN A 9 0.83 -3.16 -7.69
C GLN A 9 -0.57 -3.33 -8.30
N SER A 10 -1.16 -4.51 -8.17
CA SER A 10 -2.44 -4.82 -8.81
C SER A 10 -3.67 -4.28 -8.06
N LYS A 11 -3.49 -3.80 -6.83
CA LYS A 11 -4.54 -3.12 -6.06
C LYS A 11 -3.95 -2.12 -5.07
N ILE A 12 -4.48 -0.90 -5.06
CA ILE A 12 -4.26 0.11 -4.02
C ILE A 12 -5.63 0.61 -3.58
N GLU A 13 -5.96 0.52 -2.30
CA GLU A 13 -7.28 0.91 -1.78
C GLU A 13 -7.18 1.82 -0.56
N ILE A 14 -8.08 2.80 -0.48
CA ILE A 14 -8.21 3.72 0.65
C ILE A 14 -9.32 3.23 1.57
N VAL A 15 -8.98 2.93 2.83
CA VAL A 15 -9.88 2.36 3.83
C VAL A 15 -10.13 3.35 4.96
N LYS A 16 -11.40 3.67 5.20
CA LYS A 16 -11.88 4.55 6.27
C LYS A 16 -11.80 3.87 7.65
N PRO A 17 -11.77 4.61 8.77
CA PRO A 17 -12.00 6.05 8.90
C PRO A 17 -10.77 6.93 8.60
N PHE A 18 -9.56 6.46 8.87
CA PHE A 18 -8.34 7.28 8.79
C PHE A 18 -7.62 7.22 7.43
N ASN A 19 -8.30 6.78 6.37
CA ASN A 19 -7.71 6.64 5.04
C ASN A 19 -6.44 5.75 5.03
N TYR A 20 -6.49 4.59 5.67
CA TYR A 20 -5.44 3.59 5.53
C TYR A 20 -5.28 3.21 4.07
N ILE A 21 -4.05 3.19 3.57
CA ILE A 21 -3.76 2.76 2.21
C ILE A 21 -3.34 1.30 2.29
N GLN A 22 -4.15 0.40 1.73
CA GLN A 22 -3.75 -1.01 1.59
C GLN A 22 -3.20 -1.22 0.19
N VAL A 23 -1.98 -1.75 0.12
CA VAL A 23 -1.27 -1.99 -1.14
C VAL A 23 -1.12 -3.50 -1.30
N ARG A 24 -1.51 -4.02 -2.47
CA ARG A 24 -1.23 -5.38 -2.89
C ARG A 24 -0.19 -5.36 -4.00
N THR A 25 0.95 -5.96 -3.74
CA THR A 25 2.01 -6.15 -4.73
C THR A 25 2.06 -7.62 -5.12
N ASP A 26 1.79 -7.88 -6.39
CA ASP A 26 1.86 -9.20 -6.98
C ASP A 26 3.29 -9.48 -7.44
N THR A 27 3.71 -10.74 -7.30
CA THR A 27 4.89 -11.30 -7.93
C THR A 27 4.42 -12.37 -8.92
N ILE A 28 4.72 -12.14 -10.19
CA ILE A 28 4.26 -12.97 -11.31
C ILE A 28 5.49 -13.62 -11.95
N VAL A 29 5.42 -14.93 -12.16
CA VAL A 29 6.45 -15.72 -12.83
C VAL A 29 5.88 -16.22 -14.16
N GLU A 30 6.58 -15.93 -15.25
CA GLU A 30 6.15 -16.25 -16.61
C GLU A 30 7.21 -17.12 -17.30
N GLU A 31 6.78 -18.01 -18.19
CA GLU A 31 7.65 -18.74 -19.11
C GLU A 31 7.24 -18.42 -20.54
N ASP A 32 8.17 -17.84 -21.30
CA ASP A 32 7.96 -17.42 -22.69
C ASP A 32 6.67 -16.56 -22.87
N GLY A 33 6.35 -15.74 -21.84
CA GLY A 33 5.20 -14.84 -21.79
C GLY A 33 3.91 -15.44 -21.23
N VAL A 34 3.90 -16.73 -20.85
CA VAL A 34 2.75 -17.39 -20.22
C VAL A 34 2.90 -17.35 -18.71
N GLU A 35 1.92 -16.80 -18.00
CA GLU A 35 1.88 -16.78 -16.53
C GLU A 35 1.82 -18.21 -15.98
N LEU A 36 2.84 -18.61 -15.23
CA LEU A 36 2.91 -19.91 -14.55
C LEU A 36 2.37 -19.83 -13.14
N SER A 37 2.73 -18.76 -12.42
CA SER A 37 2.30 -18.56 -11.04
C SER A 37 2.23 -17.09 -10.66
N ARG A 38 1.35 -16.81 -9.70
CA ARG A 38 1.18 -15.50 -9.08
C ARG A 38 1.09 -15.67 -7.57
N SER A 39 1.87 -14.88 -6.86
CA SER A 39 1.78 -14.70 -5.42
C SER A 39 1.61 -13.21 -5.13
N TYR A 40 1.14 -12.87 -3.93
CA TYR A 40 0.99 -11.47 -3.55
C TYR A 40 1.39 -11.27 -2.08
N HIS A 41 1.85 -10.06 -1.77
CA HIS A 41 1.95 -9.57 -0.40
C HIS A 41 1.08 -8.32 -0.24
N ARG A 42 0.63 -8.09 1.00
CA ARG A 42 -0.12 -6.90 1.37
C ARG A 42 0.57 -6.19 2.51
N HIS A 43 0.64 -4.87 2.42
CA HIS A 43 0.99 -4.00 3.52
C HIS A 43 -0.01 -2.85 3.63
N VAL A 44 -0.02 -2.22 4.80
CA VAL A 44 -0.95 -1.13 5.14
C VAL A 44 -0.13 0.07 5.56
N ILE A 45 -0.51 1.24 5.06
CA ILE A 45 0.11 2.52 5.34
C ILE A 45 -0.90 3.36 6.11
N GLY A 46 -0.56 3.68 7.36
CA GLY A 46 -1.33 4.58 8.22
C GLY A 46 -1.01 6.05 7.98
N PRO A 47 -1.81 6.99 8.54
CA PRO A 47 -1.61 8.43 8.35
C PRO A 47 -0.26 8.98 8.83
N ASP A 48 0.41 8.28 9.74
CA ASP A 48 1.69 8.63 10.35
C ASP A 48 2.89 7.85 9.78
N ALA A 49 2.65 6.94 8.83
CA ALA A 49 3.69 6.11 8.26
C ALA A 49 4.64 6.91 7.36
N ASP A 50 5.92 6.52 7.34
CA ASP A 50 6.87 7.00 6.34
C ASP A 50 6.60 6.32 4.99
N VAL A 51 6.36 7.14 3.96
CA VAL A 51 6.08 6.68 2.58
C VAL A 51 7.27 6.88 1.64
N SER A 52 8.45 7.25 2.15
CA SER A 52 9.65 7.52 1.34
C SER A 52 10.04 6.33 0.45
N GLY A 53 9.85 5.10 0.93
CA GLY A 53 10.13 3.85 0.22
C GLY A 53 9.01 3.33 -0.70
N GLU A 54 7.86 4.00 -0.76
CA GLU A 54 6.70 3.55 -1.54
C GLU A 54 6.77 3.97 -3.02
N SER A 55 5.89 3.40 -3.84
CA SER A 55 5.72 3.81 -5.24
C SER A 55 5.18 5.24 -5.36
N ASP A 56 5.36 5.87 -6.52
CA ASP A 56 4.89 7.23 -6.77
C ASP A 56 3.37 7.36 -6.65
N ASP A 57 2.62 6.34 -7.07
CA ASP A 57 1.16 6.29 -6.92
C ASP A 57 0.75 6.28 -5.44
N VAL A 58 1.42 5.46 -4.62
CA VAL A 58 1.16 5.37 -3.19
C VAL A 58 1.54 6.67 -2.49
N LYS A 59 2.66 7.29 -2.87
CA LYS A 59 3.08 8.62 -2.35
C LYS A 59 2.06 9.69 -2.71
N ALA A 60 1.55 9.71 -3.93
CA ALA A 60 0.54 10.67 -4.36
C ALA A 60 -0.78 10.50 -3.59
N LEU A 61 -1.21 9.24 -3.37
CA LEU A 61 -2.40 8.95 -2.57
C LEU A 61 -2.20 9.32 -1.10
N ALA A 62 -1.04 9.05 -0.50
CA ALA A 62 -0.73 9.47 0.86
C ALA A 62 -0.78 11.00 0.99
N ALA A 63 -0.17 11.74 0.06
CA ALA A 63 -0.24 13.19 0.04
C ALA A 63 -1.68 13.73 -0.09
N GLN A 64 -2.52 13.07 -0.89
CA GLN A 64 -3.91 13.48 -1.10
C GLN A 64 -4.83 13.14 0.09
N PHE A 65 -4.67 11.96 0.71
CA PHE A 65 -5.63 11.43 1.68
C PHE A 65 -5.17 11.50 3.13
N HIS A 66 -3.87 11.53 3.42
CA HIS A 66 -3.33 11.75 4.77
C HIS A 66 -3.16 13.25 5.06
N THR A 67 -4.26 13.97 4.92
CA THR A 67 -4.36 15.40 5.25
C THR A 67 -4.09 15.65 6.73
N ASP A 68 -3.75 16.89 7.09
CA ASP A 68 -3.50 17.28 8.49
C ASP A 68 -4.69 16.95 9.41
N ALA A 69 -5.93 17.17 8.93
CA ALA A 69 -7.13 16.84 9.69
C ALA A 69 -7.23 15.33 10.00
N ILE A 70 -6.89 14.46 9.05
CA ILE A 70 -6.87 13.01 9.23
C ILE A 70 -5.75 12.59 10.18
N LYS A 71 -4.55 13.18 10.03
CA LYS A 71 -3.41 12.92 10.93
C LYS A 71 -3.73 13.33 12.37
N THR A 72 -4.35 14.48 12.58
CA THR A 72 -4.80 14.92 13.90
C THR A 72 -5.85 13.97 14.50
N ALA A 73 -6.87 13.58 13.71
CA ALA A 73 -7.89 12.65 14.17
C ALA A 73 -7.30 11.26 14.52
N TYR A 74 -6.33 10.80 13.74
CA TYR A 74 -5.64 9.54 13.99
C TYR A 74 -4.76 9.59 15.24
N ALA A 75 -4.00 10.68 15.44
CA ALA A 75 -3.20 10.87 16.65
C ALA A 75 -4.07 10.90 17.93
N ALA A 76 -5.24 11.56 17.88
CA ALA A 76 -6.20 11.54 18.99
C ALA A 76 -6.73 10.12 19.25
N HIS A 77 -7.05 9.37 18.19
CA HIS A 77 -7.46 7.97 18.31
C HIS A 77 -6.39 7.09 18.96
N LEU A 78 -5.12 7.26 18.60
CA LEU A 78 -4.02 6.51 19.24
C LEU A 78 -3.83 6.88 20.71
N ALA A 79 -3.99 8.15 21.07
CA ALA A 79 -3.92 8.60 22.45
C ALA A 79 -5.03 7.98 23.32
N GLU A 80 -6.26 7.87 22.80
CA GLU A 80 -7.38 7.18 23.49
C GLU A 80 -7.16 5.67 23.66
N LYS A 81 -6.36 5.05 22.78
CA LYS A 81 -6.07 3.61 22.79
C LYS A 81 -4.85 3.24 23.62
N THR A 82 -4.06 4.21 24.04
CA THR A 82 -2.93 3.98 24.93
C THR A 82 -3.44 4.01 26.38
N PRO A 83 -3.33 2.90 27.14
CA PRO A 83 -3.88 2.79 28.49
C PRO A 83 -3.20 3.70 29.52
#